data_AF-A0A921SXL6-F1
#
_entry.id   AF-A0A921SXL6-F1
#
_cell.length_a   1.000
_cell.length_b   1.000
_cell.length_c   1.000
_cell.angle_alpha   90.00
_cell.angle_beta   90.00
_cell.angle_gamma   90.00
#
_symmetry.space_group_name_H-M   'P 1'
#
loop_
_entity.id
_entity.type
_entity.pdbx_description
1 polymer ?
#
loop_
_entity_poly.entity_id
_entity_poly.type
_entity_poly.pdbx_seq_one_letter_code
_entity_poly.pdbx_strand_id
1 'polypeptide(L)'
;MSATFSRFGNDLHAGRRTVPLVSRRRTWYLLSVIGIVVLAALAGLRGPNLGIEFTGGSEFQIAGVSDTEQTSARDVVREHLPDHEPKITVLGSSTLRVQTEQLDSAETADLAQDLAAAYDVSPEAISSSYIGPV
;
A
#
# COMPACT_ATOMS: atom_id res chain seq x y z
N MET A 1 3.29 -4.24 -40.26
CA MET A 1 2.86 -5.30 -39.33
C MET A 1 1.33 -5.33 -39.06
N SER A 2 0.44 -4.76 -39.90
CA SER A 2 -1.01 -4.64 -39.59
C SER A 2 -1.93 -5.61 -40.37
N ALA A 3 -1.58 -5.95 -41.62
CA ALA A 3 -2.46 -6.72 -42.51
C ALA A 3 -2.74 -8.18 -42.08
N THR A 4 -1.89 -8.78 -41.23
CA THR A 4 -2.07 -10.17 -40.77
C THR A 4 -3.03 -10.24 -39.59
N PHE A 5 -2.99 -9.26 -38.68
CA PHE A 5 -3.88 -9.17 -37.52
C PHE A 5 -5.31 -8.82 -37.94
N SER A 6 -5.48 -7.85 -38.85
CA SER A 6 -6.80 -7.50 -39.40
C SER A 6 -7.43 -8.66 -40.18
N ARG A 7 -6.64 -9.44 -40.93
CA ARG A 7 -7.12 -10.65 -41.61
C ARG A 7 -7.54 -11.74 -40.62
N PHE A 8 -6.74 -11.98 -39.59
CA PHE A 8 -7.06 -12.96 -38.55
C PHE A 8 -8.35 -12.61 -37.80
N GLY A 9 -8.54 -11.36 -37.38
CA GLY A 9 -9.76 -10.90 -36.73
C GLY A 9 -11.00 -11.01 -37.63
N ASN A 10 -10.89 -10.60 -38.90
CA ASN A 10 -11.97 -10.74 -39.86
C ASN A 10 -12.34 -12.21 -40.12
N ASP A 11 -11.35 -13.11 -40.16
CA ASP A 11 -11.59 -14.54 -40.34
C ASP A 11 -12.22 -15.21 -39.11
N LEU A 12 -11.90 -14.74 -37.91
CA LEU A 12 -12.59 -15.16 -36.67
C LEU A 12 -14.04 -14.68 -36.64
N HIS A 13 -14.28 -13.41 -37.02
CA HIS A 13 -15.62 -12.82 -37.00
C HIS A 13 -16.54 -13.43 -38.08
N ALA A 14 -16.01 -13.68 -39.28
CA ALA A 14 -16.73 -14.34 -40.36
C ALA A 14 -16.85 -15.87 -40.17
N GLY A 15 -16.35 -16.44 -39.08
CA GLY A 15 -16.41 -17.88 -38.79
C GLY A 15 -15.54 -18.76 -39.69
N ARG A 16 -14.69 -18.17 -40.54
CA ARG A 16 -13.76 -18.89 -41.44
C ARG A 16 -12.61 -19.56 -40.67
N ARG A 17 -12.27 -19.04 -39.49
CA ARG A 17 -11.34 -19.67 -38.55
C ARG A 17 -12.01 -19.83 -37.19
N THR A 18 -11.86 -21.01 -36.60
CA THR A 18 -12.33 -21.30 -35.25
C THR A 18 -11.14 -21.66 -34.36
N VAL A 19 -11.13 -21.13 -33.14
CA VAL A 19 -10.16 -21.54 -32.13
C VAL A 19 -10.77 -22.72 -31.37
N PRO A 20 -10.12 -23.88 -31.32
CA PRO A 20 -10.64 -25.08 -30.65
C PRO A 20 -10.53 -24.96 -29.12
N LEU A 21 -11.30 -24.04 -28.52
CA LEU A 21 -11.33 -23.82 -27.07
C LEU A 21 -11.94 -25.02 -26.35
N VAL A 22 -13.14 -25.45 -26.77
CA VAL A 22 -13.88 -26.54 -26.11
C VAL A 22 -13.27 -27.92 -26.38
N SER A 23 -12.83 -28.20 -27.62
CA SER A 23 -12.23 -29.48 -27.97
C SER A 23 -10.86 -29.70 -27.36
N ARG A 24 -10.08 -28.62 -27.12
CA ARG A 24 -8.79 -28.66 -26.40
C ARG A 24 -8.88 -28.09 -24.99
N ARG A 25 -10.03 -28.23 -24.31
CA ARG A 25 -10.26 -27.69 -22.96
C ARG A 25 -9.16 -28.06 -21.95
N ARG A 26 -8.58 -29.26 -22.05
CA ARG A 26 -7.48 -29.70 -21.18
C ARG A 26 -6.23 -28.82 -21.30
N THR A 27 -5.87 -28.42 -22.52
CA THR A 27 -4.71 -27.53 -22.76
C THR A 27 -4.97 -26.14 -22.17
N TRP A 28 -6.17 -25.60 -22.37
CA TRP A 28 -6.55 -24.30 -21.82
C TRP A 28 -6.60 -24.32 -20.29
N TYR A 29 -7.17 -25.35 -19.69
CA TYR A 29 -7.14 -25.52 -18.23
C TYR A 29 -5.72 -25.66 -17.69
N LEU A 30 -4.84 -26.41 -18.37
CA LEU A 30 -3.45 -26.53 -17.97
C LEU A 30 -2.74 -25.16 -18.00
N LEU A 31 -2.96 -24.38 -19.07
CA LEU A 31 -2.43 -23.02 -19.16
C LEU A 31 -2.96 -22.11 -18.05
N SER A 32 -4.26 -22.18 -17.74
CA SER A 32 -4.86 -21.42 -16.64
C SER A 32 -4.26 -21.82 -15.28
N VAL A 33 -4.09 -23.11 -15.01
CA VAL A 33 -3.48 -23.60 -13.77
C VAL A 33 -2.04 -23.13 -13.65
N ILE A 34 -1.25 -23.22 -14.73
CA ILE A 34 0.13 -22.69 -14.74
C ILE A 34 0.13 -21.19 -14.42
N GLY A 35 -0.77 -20.42 -15.04
CA GLY A 35 -0.91 -18.99 -14.76
C GLY A 35 -1.24 -18.72 -13.29
N ILE A 36 -2.19 -19.46 -12.71
CA ILE A 36 -2.55 -19.34 -11.28
C ILE A 36 -1.35 -19.66 -10.39
N VAL A 37 -0.62 -20.74 -10.66
CA VAL A 37 0.56 -21.13 -9.87
C VAL A 37 1.64 -20.07 -9.93
N VAL A 38 1.93 -19.52 -11.11
CA VAL A 38 2.91 -18.44 -11.27
C VAL A 38 2.48 -17.20 -10.49
N LEU A 39 1.22 -16.77 -10.61
CA LEU A 39 0.70 -15.62 -9.87
C LEU A 39 0.73 -15.85 -8.36
N ALA A 40 0.35 -17.04 -7.90
CA ALA A 40 0.38 -17.40 -6.48
C ALA A 40 1.81 -17.43 -5.95
N ALA A 41 2.78 -17.96 -6.72
CA ALA A 41 4.20 -17.96 -6.35
C ALA A 41 4.75 -16.53 -6.25
N LEU A 42 4.44 -15.66 -7.22
CA LEU A 42 4.84 -14.25 -7.17
C LEU A 42 4.23 -13.51 -5.97
N ALA A 43 2.94 -13.74 -5.70
CA ALA A 43 2.27 -13.15 -4.55
C ALA A 43 2.87 -13.66 -3.22
N GLY A 44 3.17 -14.95 -3.12
CA GLY A 44 3.81 -15.55 -1.95
C GLY A 44 5.23 -15.05 -1.69
N LEU A 45 6.04 -14.85 -2.74
CA LEU A 45 7.39 -14.32 -2.63
C LEU A 45 7.43 -12.85 -2.18
N ARG A 46 6.47 -12.04 -2.62
CA ARG A 46 6.35 -10.64 -2.18
C ARG A 46 5.86 -10.52 -0.75
N GLY A 47 5.01 -11.46 -0.32
CA GLY A 47 4.33 -11.41 0.96
C GLY A 47 3.24 -10.34 1.02
N PRO A 48 2.32 -10.42 1.99
CA PRO A 48 1.36 -9.36 2.25
C PRO A 48 2.05 -8.12 2.87
N ASN A 49 1.61 -6.92 2.50
CA ASN A 49 1.97 -5.70 3.23
C ASN A 49 1.13 -5.65 4.51
N LEU A 50 1.62 -6.27 5.59
CA LEU A 50 0.97 -6.27 6.89
C LEU A 50 0.96 -4.86 7.48
N GLY A 51 -0.16 -4.47 8.07
CA GLY A 51 -0.25 -3.22 8.83
C GLY A 51 0.35 -3.36 10.24
N ILE A 52 0.48 -2.24 10.93
CA ILE A 52 1.00 -2.18 12.32
C ILE A 52 0.17 -3.01 13.29
N GLU A 53 -1.09 -3.30 12.95
CA GLU A 53 -1.95 -4.20 13.71
C GLU A 53 -1.39 -5.63 13.84
N PHE A 54 -0.51 -6.03 12.92
CA PHE A 54 0.13 -7.34 12.89
C PHE A 54 1.63 -7.31 13.16
N THR A 55 2.32 -6.20 12.82
CA THR A 55 3.77 -6.08 13.00
C THR A 55 4.16 -5.43 14.33
N GLY A 56 3.22 -4.72 14.98
CA GLY A 56 3.55 -3.78 16.05
C GLY A 56 3.98 -2.43 15.47
N GLY A 57 3.53 -1.35 16.09
CA GLY A 57 3.85 0.01 15.68
C GLY A 57 3.24 1.10 16.54
N SER A 58 3.70 2.32 16.33
CA SER A 58 3.21 3.52 17.00
C SER A 58 2.31 4.34 16.06
N GLU A 59 1.12 4.69 16.52
CA GLU A 59 0.17 5.58 15.84
C GLU A 59 0.16 6.96 16.52
N PHE A 60 0.28 8.01 15.71
CA PHE A 60 0.15 9.41 16.11
C PHE A 60 -1.03 10.05 15.40
N GLN A 61 -1.95 10.66 16.15
CA GLN A 61 -3.02 11.48 15.61
C GLN A 61 -2.79 12.93 15.97
N ILE A 62 -2.65 13.77 14.94
CA ILE A 62 -2.40 15.20 15.05
C ILE A 62 -3.70 15.90 14.67
N ALA A 63 -4.32 16.59 15.63
CA ALA A 63 -5.55 17.34 15.40
C ALA A 63 -5.28 18.84 15.20
N GLY A 64 -6.19 19.53 14.51
CA GLY A 64 -6.14 20.98 14.36
C GLY A 64 -5.15 21.48 13.29
N VAL A 65 -4.76 20.61 12.38
CA VAL A 65 -3.80 20.93 11.32
C VAL A 65 -4.46 21.81 10.26
N SER A 66 -3.82 22.94 9.92
CA SER A 66 -4.27 23.85 8.86
C SER A 66 -3.87 23.37 7.46
N ASP A 67 -2.68 22.78 7.34
CA ASP A 67 -2.18 22.15 6.12
C ASP A 67 -2.01 20.64 6.29
N THR A 68 -2.77 19.86 5.53
CA THR A 68 -2.74 18.38 5.58
C THR A 68 -1.68 17.77 4.66
N GLU A 69 -0.70 18.57 4.21
CA GLU A 69 0.41 18.08 3.41
C GLU A 69 1.12 16.93 4.12
N GLN A 70 1.19 15.78 3.44
CA GLN A 70 1.79 14.57 4.01
C GLN A 70 3.31 14.61 3.97
N THR A 71 3.91 15.42 3.08
CA THR A 71 5.36 15.49 2.90
C THR A 71 6.06 15.90 4.20
N SER A 72 5.52 16.90 4.90
CA SER A 72 6.05 17.35 6.20
C SER A 72 6.13 16.22 7.23
N ALA A 73 5.04 15.48 7.46
CA ALA A 73 5.06 14.30 8.33
C ALA A 73 6.05 13.21 7.86
N ARG A 74 6.17 12.98 6.54
CA ARG A 74 7.11 11.98 6.01
C ARG A 74 8.55 12.34 6.31
N ASP A 75 8.91 13.61 6.12
CA ASP A 75 10.28 14.08 6.27
C ASP A 75 10.68 14.05 7.75
N VAL A 76 9.81 14.52 8.64
CA VAL A 76 10.01 14.41 10.10
C VAL A 76 10.21 12.96 10.53
N VAL A 77 9.35 12.04 10.09
CA VAL A 77 9.51 10.62 10.47
C VAL A 77 10.81 10.05 9.90
N ARG A 78 11.22 10.40 8.67
CA ARG A 78 12.46 9.91 8.07
C ARG A 78 13.72 10.40 8.79
N GLU A 79 13.67 11.55 9.44
CA GLU A 79 14.79 12.03 10.28
C GLU A 79 15.04 11.10 11.47
N HIS A 80 13.97 10.52 12.04
CA HIS A 80 14.05 9.55 13.13
C HIS A 80 14.22 8.11 12.65
N LEU A 81 13.56 7.75 11.55
CA LEU A 81 13.48 6.40 11.00
C LEU A 81 13.82 6.41 9.49
N PRO A 82 15.11 6.47 9.11
CA PRO A 82 15.51 6.65 7.71
C PRO A 82 15.18 5.45 6.80
N ASP A 83 15.10 4.24 7.37
CA ASP A 83 14.84 3.00 6.65
C ASP A 83 13.34 2.67 6.54
N HIS A 84 12.47 3.47 7.16
CA HIS A 84 11.04 3.18 7.25
C HIS A 84 10.19 4.28 6.63
N GLU A 85 9.17 3.87 5.89
CA GLU A 85 8.22 4.79 5.29
C GLU A 85 6.95 4.84 6.14
N PRO A 86 6.60 5.99 6.77
CA PRO A 86 5.37 6.10 7.55
C PRO A 86 4.14 5.96 6.65
N LYS A 87 3.11 5.35 7.21
CA LYS A 87 1.79 5.34 6.60
C LYS A 87 0.99 6.52 7.14
N ILE A 88 0.77 7.51 6.28
CA ILE A 88 0.06 8.73 6.63
C ILE A 88 -1.34 8.71 6.03
N THR A 89 -2.33 9.11 6.81
CA THR A 89 -3.73 9.17 6.39
C THR A 89 -4.37 10.43 6.93
N VAL A 90 -5.00 11.21 6.04
CA VAL A 90 -5.80 12.37 6.46
C VAL A 90 -7.17 11.88 6.94
N LEU A 91 -7.52 12.21 8.18
CA LEU A 91 -8.81 11.94 8.80
C LEU A 91 -9.67 13.21 8.74
N GLY A 92 -10.68 13.22 7.86
CA GLY A 92 -11.51 14.40 7.66
C GLY A 92 -10.74 15.53 6.96
N SER A 93 -10.80 16.75 7.52
CA SER A 93 -10.19 17.94 6.92
C SER A 93 -9.06 18.57 7.74
N SER A 94 -8.89 18.19 9.00
CA SER A 94 -7.97 18.86 9.94
C SER A 94 -7.26 17.91 10.90
N THR A 95 -7.34 16.60 10.65
CA THR A 95 -6.67 15.59 11.47
C THR A 95 -5.80 14.72 10.57
N LEU A 96 -4.57 14.48 11.00
CA LEU A 96 -3.60 13.67 10.28
C LEU A 96 -3.17 12.51 11.17
N ARG A 97 -3.19 11.30 10.62
CA ARG A 97 -2.78 10.07 11.30
C ARG A 97 -1.48 9.57 10.70
N VAL A 98 -0.43 9.49 11.50
CA VAL A 98 0.89 8.97 11.14
C VAL A 98 1.08 7.61 11.83
N GLN A 99 1.35 6.58 11.05
CA GLN A 99 1.66 5.24 11.55
C GLN A 99 3.11 4.91 11.24
N THR A 100 3.83 4.47 12.26
CA THR A 100 5.27 4.15 12.24
C THR A 100 5.52 2.78 12.83
N GLU A 101 6.77 2.30 12.76
CA GLU A 101 7.17 1.10 13.49
C GLU A 101 7.12 1.31 15.01
N GLN A 102 7.44 0.27 15.76
CA GLN A 102 7.46 0.36 17.21
C GLN A 102 8.58 1.28 17.65
N LEU A 103 8.20 2.37 18.32
CA LEU A 103 9.11 3.31 18.96
C LEU A 103 9.08 3.10 20.47
N ASP A 104 10.19 3.37 21.15
CA ASP A 104 10.20 3.43 22.60
C ASP A 104 9.50 4.71 23.12
N SER A 105 9.34 4.83 24.44
CA SER A 105 8.63 5.96 25.03
C SER A 105 9.33 7.31 24.85
N ALA A 106 10.67 7.33 24.75
CA ALA A 106 11.44 8.55 24.51
C ALA A 106 11.34 8.95 23.05
N GLU A 107 11.57 8.01 22.12
CA GLU A 107 11.45 8.23 20.68
C GLU A 107 10.02 8.67 20.28
N THR A 108 9.01 8.08 20.92
CA THR A 108 7.61 8.47 20.72
C THR A 108 7.36 9.91 21.16
N ALA A 109 7.96 10.35 22.27
CA ALA A 109 7.80 11.71 22.78
C ALA A 109 8.54 12.73 21.90
N ASP A 110 9.75 12.39 21.45
CA ASP A 110 10.57 13.25 20.57
C ASP A 110 9.90 13.40 19.20
N LEU A 111 9.46 12.30 18.58
CA LEU A 111 8.74 12.35 17.30
C LEU A 111 7.42 13.13 17.41
N ALA A 112 6.70 13.00 18.53
CA ALA A 112 5.49 13.79 18.76
C ALA A 112 5.80 15.30 18.84
N GLN A 113 6.90 15.70 19.49
CA GLN A 113 7.31 17.11 19.54
C GLN A 113 7.68 17.65 18.17
N ASP A 114 8.41 16.88 17.37
CA ASP A 114 8.83 17.31 16.04
C ASP A 114 7.65 17.38 15.07
N LEU A 115 6.70 16.45 15.17
CA LEU A 115 5.44 16.53 14.42
C LEU A 115 4.60 17.74 14.86
N ALA A 116 4.59 18.10 16.15
CA ALA A 116 3.91 19.29 16.63
C ALA A 116 4.51 20.56 16.03
N ALA A 117 5.84 20.64 16.01
CA ALA A 117 6.57 21.77 15.43
C ALA A 117 6.37 21.87 13.91
N ALA A 118 6.37 20.74 13.20
CA ALA A 118 6.22 20.69 11.75
C ALA A 118 4.83 21.14 11.26
N TYR A 119 3.81 20.96 12.09
CA TYR A 119 2.42 21.34 11.79
C TYR A 119 1.92 22.58 12.54
N ASP A 120 2.80 23.25 13.31
CA ASP A 120 2.50 24.43 14.12
C ASP A 120 1.29 24.23 15.05
N VAL A 121 1.22 23.06 15.70
CA VAL A 121 0.15 22.70 16.65
C VAL A 121 0.70 22.53 18.06
N SER A 122 -0.16 22.66 19.08
CA SER A 122 0.20 22.33 20.46
C SER A 122 0.57 20.85 20.58
N PRO A 123 1.60 20.47 21.36
CA PRO A 123 1.89 19.06 21.67
C PRO A 123 0.69 18.30 22.27
N GLU A 124 -0.22 19.01 22.94
CA GLU A 124 -1.46 18.45 23.50
C GLU A 124 -2.48 18.04 22.43
N ALA A 125 -2.33 18.55 21.20
CA ALA A 125 -3.16 18.18 20.06
C ALA A 125 -2.71 16.87 19.40
N ILE A 126 -1.62 16.25 19.90
CA ILE A 126 -1.09 14.98 19.42
C ILE A 126 -1.42 13.89 20.43
N SER A 127 -2.11 12.85 19.94
CA SER A 127 -2.36 11.63 20.69
C SER A 127 -1.50 10.51 20.12
N SER A 128 -0.70 9.86 20.97
CA SER A 128 0.10 8.67 20.62
C SER A 128 -0.49 7.41 21.22
N SER A 129 -0.51 6.33 20.44
CA SER A 129 -0.99 5.01 20.87
C SER A 129 -0.15 3.91 20.24
N TYR A 130 0.20 2.90 21.03
CA TYR A 130 0.82 1.69 20.52
C TYR A 130 -0.26 0.73 19.99
N ILE A 131 -0.01 0.14 18.82
CA ILE A 131 -0.89 -0.84 18.18
C ILE A 131 -0.03 -2.03 17.77
N GLY A 132 -0.42 -3.25 18.18
CA GLY A 132 0.29 -4.46 17.81
C GLY A 132 -0.41 -5.72 18.31
N PRO A 133 0.04 -6.91 17.85
CA PRO A 133 -0.48 -8.17 18.35
C PRO A 133 -0.17 -8.32 19.84
N VAL A 134 -1.16 -8.80 20.60
CA VAL A 134 -1.03 -9.15 22.03
C VAL A 134 -0.32 -10.46 22.24
#